data_AF-W0V789-F1
#
_entry.id   AF-W0V789-F1
#
_cell.length_a   1.000
_cell.length_b   1.000
_cell.length_c   1.000
_cell.angle_alpha   90.00
_cell.angle_beta   90.00
_cell.angle_gamma   90.00
#
_symmetry.space_group_name_H-M   'P 1'
#
loop_
_entity.id
_entity.type
_entity.pdbx_description
1 polymer ?
#
loop_
_entity_poly.entity_id
_entity_poly.type
_entity_poly.pdbx_seq_one_letter_code
_entity_poly.pdbx_strand_id
1 'polypeptide(L)'
;MNKLAVIGIACALSLIGVVPAHAAGKPAPLLQCPVAYPVPDDVAYEKTMLVFDAINQEFGAIFGADYERLDDAKVIARIGKTRIAPEAMTRVASLSGCAALIDITSSCSQYFSPEIGGPLFFLMEMKKTAPLRVQYDAAISALPDPHQKAAALQCIKLVAQK
;
A
#
# COMPACT_ATOMS: atom_id res chain seq x y z
N MET A 1 -1.91 -15.51 67.68
CA MET A 1 -2.36 -14.22 67.13
C MET A 1 -1.22 -13.64 66.29
N ASN A 2 -1.48 -13.38 65.00
CA ASN A 2 -0.89 -12.32 64.14
C ASN A 2 0.65 -12.27 63.96
N LYS A 3 1.26 -12.05 62.78
CA LYS A 3 0.82 -11.61 61.44
C LYS A 3 2.07 -11.56 60.52
N LEU A 4 1.87 -11.78 59.20
CA LEU A 4 2.60 -11.26 58.01
C LEU A 4 4.14 -11.41 57.92
N ALA A 5 4.72 -12.22 57.00
CA ALA A 5 4.85 -12.09 55.54
C ALA A 5 5.88 -11.05 55.05
N VAL A 6 6.98 -11.50 54.42
CA VAL A 6 7.75 -10.75 53.41
C VAL A 6 8.21 -11.72 52.31
N ILE A 7 7.87 -11.36 51.08
CA ILE A 7 8.16 -12.03 49.81
C ILE A 7 9.50 -11.52 49.28
N GLY A 8 10.30 -12.40 48.67
CA GLY A 8 11.53 -12.02 47.96
C GLY A 8 11.91 -13.05 46.90
N ILE A 9 11.12 -13.16 45.82
CA ILE A 9 11.50 -13.92 44.63
C ILE A 9 12.32 -12.99 43.74
N ALA A 10 13.63 -13.22 43.69
CA ALA A 10 14.54 -12.53 42.78
C ALA A 10 14.74 -13.34 41.50
N CYS A 11 14.48 -12.68 40.37
CA CYS A 11 15.06 -12.84 39.04
C CYS A 11 15.38 -14.25 38.53
N ALA A 12 14.53 -14.75 37.62
CA ALA A 12 14.97 -15.66 36.56
C ALA A 12 14.81 -14.95 35.21
N LEU A 13 15.97 -14.67 34.59
CA LEU A 13 16.14 -14.21 33.23
C LEU A 13 15.44 -15.16 32.25
N SER A 14 14.59 -14.63 31.38
CA SER A 14 14.27 -15.25 30.10
C SER A 14 14.43 -14.20 29.00
N LEU A 15 15.46 -14.42 28.18
CA LEU A 15 15.85 -13.66 27.01
C LEU A 15 14.68 -13.53 26.03
N ILE A 16 14.04 -12.36 26.00
CA ILE A 16 13.24 -11.95 24.86
C ILE A 16 14.23 -11.38 23.85
N GLY A 17 14.47 -12.12 22.77
CA GLY A 17 15.20 -11.63 21.62
C GLY A 17 14.52 -10.35 21.12
N VAL A 18 15.13 -9.21 21.41
CA VAL A 18 14.74 -7.92 20.86
C VAL A 18 15.06 -7.98 19.37
N VAL A 19 14.05 -8.28 18.55
CA VAL A 19 14.10 -7.92 17.14
C VAL A 19 14.29 -6.40 17.13
N PRO A 20 15.32 -5.85 16.46
CA PRO A 20 15.49 -4.41 16.43
C PRO A 20 14.24 -3.81 15.81
N ALA A 21 13.49 -3.09 16.63
CA ALA A 21 12.49 -2.15 16.16
C ALA A 21 13.25 -1.19 15.25
N HIS A 22 13.15 -1.40 13.94
CA HIS A 22 13.49 -0.37 12.98
C HIS A 22 12.71 0.84 13.46
N ALA A 23 13.45 1.89 13.82
CA ALA A 23 12.87 3.13 14.29
C ALA A 23 11.82 3.53 13.26
N ALA A 24 10.55 3.34 13.62
CA ALA A 24 9.42 3.73 12.81
C ALA A 24 9.45 5.26 12.85
N GLY A 25 10.18 5.85 11.90
CA GLY A 25 10.06 7.25 11.59
C GLY A 25 8.58 7.55 11.50
N LYS A 26 8.15 8.63 12.13
CA LYS A 26 6.75 9.06 12.16
C LYS A 26 6.20 8.93 10.73
N PRO A 27 5.09 8.19 10.52
CA PRO A 27 4.58 7.95 9.17
C PRO A 27 4.37 9.31 8.49
N ALA A 28 4.87 9.44 7.26
CA ALA A 28 4.69 10.65 6.48
C ALA A 28 3.18 10.98 6.44
N PRO A 29 2.80 12.26 6.55
CA PRO A 29 1.40 12.63 6.41
C PRO A 29 0.89 12.10 5.07
N LEU A 30 -0.29 11.47 5.11
CA LEU A 30 -1.00 11.02 3.92
C LEU A 30 -1.06 12.16 2.91
N LEU A 31 -0.51 11.95 1.71
CA LEU A 31 -0.71 12.88 0.62
C LEU A 31 -2.22 12.97 0.36
N GLN A 32 -2.80 14.16 0.57
CA GLN A 32 -4.15 14.43 0.09
C GLN A 32 -4.12 14.40 -1.44
N CYS A 33 -5.07 13.70 -2.06
CA CYS A 33 -5.11 13.58 -3.51
C CYS A 33 -5.10 14.99 -4.15
N PRO A 34 -4.10 15.34 -4.99
CA PRO A 34 -3.96 16.69 -5.54
C PRO A 34 -5.01 17.02 -6.62
N VAL A 35 -5.88 16.06 -6.93
CA VAL A 35 -6.94 16.16 -7.93
C VAL A 35 -8.29 16.08 -7.23
N ALA A 36 -9.07 17.15 -7.38
CA ALA A 36 -10.46 17.18 -6.94
C ALA A 36 -11.36 16.51 -7.98
N TYR A 37 -12.50 15.99 -7.53
CA TYR A 37 -13.57 15.56 -8.42
C TYR A 37 -14.57 16.71 -8.64
N PRO A 38 -15.10 16.92 -9.87
CA PRO A 38 -14.81 16.20 -11.11
C PRO A 38 -13.36 16.43 -11.58
N VAL A 39 -12.77 15.39 -12.16
CA VAL A 39 -11.39 15.44 -12.67
C VAL A 39 -11.38 16.36 -13.90
N PRO A 40 -10.52 17.40 -13.93
CA PRO A 40 -10.37 18.24 -15.11
C PRO A 40 -9.91 17.44 -16.33
N ASP A 41 -10.32 17.84 -17.52
CA ASP A 41 -9.87 17.21 -18.78
C ASP A 41 -8.35 17.32 -18.97
N ASP A 42 -7.74 18.36 -18.39
CA ASP A 42 -6.30 18.62 -18.33
C ASP A 42 -5.77 18.52 -16.90
N VAL A 43 -5.57 17.30 -16.41
CA VAL A 43 -4.80 17.11 -15.18
C VAL A 43 -3.36 17.56 -15.43
N ALA A 44 -2.96 18.66 -14.78
CA ALA A 44 -1.61 19.19 -14.87
C ALA A 44 -0.57 18.08 -14.61
N TYR A 45 0.43 17.96 -15.49
CA TYR A 45 1.49 16.95 -15.41
C TYR A 45 2.15 16.88 -14.02
N GLU A 46 2.35 18.03 -13.37
CA GLU A 46 2.89 18.12 -12.01
C GLU A 46 2.07 17.33 -10.99
N LYS A 47 0.73 17.33 -11.10
CA LYS A 47 -0.15 16.57 -10.19
C LYS A 47 -0.01 15.08 -10.40
N THR A 48 0.14 14.65 -11.66
CA THR A 48 0.45 13.26 -12.01
C THR A 48 1.79 12.84 -11.40
N MET A 49 2.84 13.65 -11.55
CA MET A 49 4.15 13.37 -10.97
C MET A 49 4.12 13.29 -9.44
N LEU A 50 3.39 14.17 -8.76
CA LEU A 50 3.24 14.12 -7.30
C LEU A 50 2.63 12.80 -6.81
N VAL A 51 1.61 12.28 -7.51
CA VAL A 51 1.00 11.00 -7.18
C VAL A 51 1.95 9.84 -7.47
N PHE A 52 2.66 9.89 -8.61
CA PHE A 52 3.66 8.89 -8.98
C PHE A 52 4.80 8.80 -7.94
N ASP A 53 5.36 9.94 -7.55
CA ASP A 53 6.44 10.02 -6.56
C ASP A 53 5.99 9.53 -5.18
N ALA A 54 4.75 9.88 -4.77
CA ALA A 54 4.21 9.41 -3.51
C ALA A 54 3.98 7.89 -3.49
N ILE A 55 3.55 7.30 -4.62
CA ILE A 55 3.47 5.83 -4.76
C ILE A 55 4.86 5.22 -4.65
N ASN A 56 5.84 5.72 -5.40
CA ASN A 56 7.20 5.19 -5.36
C ASN A 56 7.80 5.28 -3.96
N GLN A 57 7.58 6.39 -3.25
CA GLN A 57 8.06 6.58 -1.89
C GLN A 57 7.39 5.61 -0.90
N GLU A 58 6.07 5.49 -0.93
CA GLU A 58 5.35 4.61 0.01
C GLU A 58 5.70 3.15 -0.25
N PHE A 59 5.73 2.72 -1.52
CA PHE A 59 6.03 1.34 -1.87
C PHE A 59 7.51 1.01 -1.67
N GLY A 60 8.42 1.93 -1.98
CA GLY A 60 9.84 1.81 -1.65
C GLY A 60 10.07 1.69 -0.14
N ALA A 61 9.33 2.41 0.69
CA ALA A 61 9.41 2.29 2.15
C ALA A 61 8.88 0.94 2.67
N ILE A 62 7.85 0.38 2.03
CA ILE A 62 7.23 -0.89 2.44
C ILE A 62 8.05 -2.10 1.97
N PHE A 63 8.49 -2.11 0.71
CA PHE A 63 9.10 -3.28 0.07
C PHE A 63 10.62 -3.17 -0.09
N GLY A 64 11.20 -1.99 0.11
CA GLY A 64 12.65 -1.77 -0.01
C GLY A 64 13.16 -2.15 -1.39
N ALA A 65 14.30 -2.86 -1.44
CA ALA A 65 14.94 -3.30 -2.68
C ALA A 65 14.08 -4.24 -3.55
N ASP A 66 13.03 -4.85 -2.97
CA ASP A 66 12.10 -5.66 -3.75
C ASP A 66 11.19 -4.78 -4.64
N TYR A 67 11.01 -3.49 -4.32
CA TYR A 67 10.22 -2.56 -5.13
C TYR A 67 10.86 -2.28 -6.50
N GLU A 68 12.18 -2.14 -6.54
CA GLU A 68 12.95 -1.88 -7.77
C GLU A 68 12.98 -3.08 -8.74
N ARG A 69 12.45 -4.23 -8.30
CA ARG A 69 12.50 -5.51 -9.01
C ARG A 69 11.11 -6.10 -9.24
N LEU A 70 10.08 -5.24 -9.26
CA LEU A 70 8.70 -5.67 -9.44
C LEU A 70 8.38 -6.18 -10.83
N ASP A 71 9.31 -6.08 -11.78
CA ASP A 71 9.27 -6.73 -13.10
C ASP A 71 9.61 -8.24 -13.03
N ASP A 72 10.24 -8.71 -11.95
CA ASP A 72 10.56 -10.12 -11.72
C ASP A 72 9.37 -10.86 -11.07
N ALA A 73 8.75 -11.78 -11.81
CA ALA A 73 7.62 -12.59 -11.33
C ALA A 73 7.90 -13.34 -10.01
N LYS A 74 9.17 -13.72 -9.73
CA LYS A 74 9.54 -14.36 -8.46
C LYS A 74 9.48 -13.38 -7.28
N VAL A 75 9.80 -12.11 -7.52
CA VAL A 75 9.70 -11.02 -6.55
C VAL A 75 8.22 -10.73 -6.27
N ILE A 76 7.40 -10.57 -7.32
CA ILE A 76 5.94 -10.40 -7.17
C ILE A 76 5.33 -11.54 -6.35
N ALA A 77 5.69 -12.80 -6.66
CA ALA A 77 5.17 -13.97 -5.95
C ALA A 77 5.63 -14.03 -4.48
N ARG A 78 6.81 -13.50 -4.15
CA ARG A 78 7.31 -13.40 -2.77
C ARG A 78 6.56 -12.33 -2.00
N ILE A 79 6.51 -11.10 -2.53
CA ILE A 79 5.80 -9.97 -1.93
C ILE A 79 4.31 -10.30 -1.76
N GLY A 80 3.68 -10.97 -2.74
CA GLY A 80 2.28 -11.34 -2.69
C GLY A 80 1.89 -12.20 -1.48
N LYS A 81 2.84 -12.94 -0.89
CA LYS A 81 2.64 -13.75 0.33
C LYS A 81 2.73 -12.95 1.62
N THR A 82 3.24 -11.72 1.56
CA THR A 82 3.41 -10.87 2.73
C THR A 82 2.08 -10.25 3.15
N ARG A 83 2.07 -9.77 4.40
CA ARG A 83 1.06 -8.82 4.89
C ARG A 83 1.79 -7.57 5.33
N ILE A 84 1.20 -6.42 5.04
CA ILE A 84 1.71 -5.13 5.51
C ILE A 84 0.81 -4.58 6.61
N ALA A 85 1.33 -3.62 7.39
CA ALA A 85 0.59 -2.99 8.46
C ALA A 85 -0.70 -2.34 7.93
N PRO A 86 -1.85 -2.43 8.64
CA PRO A 86 -3.12 -1.88 8.18
C PRO A 86 -3.05 -0.41 7.77
N GLU A 87 -2.36 0.42 8.57
CA GLU A 87 -2.17 1.84 8.26
C GLU A 87 -1.42 2.05 6.95
N ALA A 88 -0.36 1.27 6.70
CA ALA A 88 0.39 1.34 5.44
C ALA A 88 -0.50 0.92 4.25
N MET A 89 -1.33 -0.12 4.43
CA MET A 89 -2.27 -0.52 3.39
C MET A 89 -3.34 0.54 3.13
N THR A 90 -3.82 1.24 4.15
CA THR A 90 -4.73 2.39 3.98
C THR A 90 -4.07 3.49 3.14
N ARG A 91 -2.78 3.78 3.35
CA ARG A 91 -2.05 4.76 2.53
C ARG A 91 -1.89 4.30 1.08
N VAL A 92 -1.47 3.05 0.87
CA VAL A 92 -1.39 2.43 -0.45
C VAL A 92 -2.73 2.53 -1.18
N ALA A 93 -3.83 2.14 -0.52
CA ALA A 93 -5.16 2.22 -1.11
C ALA A 93 -5.57 3.65 -1.46
N SER A 94 -5.27 4.62 -0.60
CA SER A 94 -5.59 6.03 -0.86
C SER A 94 -4.81 6.59 -2.05
N LEU A 95 -3.52 6.28 -2.15
CA LEU A 95 -2.69 6.70 -3.29
C LEU A 95 -3.17 6.04 -4.59
N SER A 96 -3.49 4.74 -4.56
CA SER A 96 -4.08 4.04 -5.70
C SER A 96 -5.43 4.60 -6.12
N GLY A 97 -6.27 4.98 -5.16
CA GLY A 97 -7.54 5.66 -5.41
C GLY A 97 -7.36 6.98 -6.14
N CYS A 98 -6.39 7.78 -5.70
CA CYS A 98 -6.04 9.02 -6.37
C CYS A 98 -5.45 8.81 -7.77
N ALA A 99 -4.52 7.86 -7.92
CA ALA A 99 -3.96 7.49 -9.22
C ALA A 99 -5.05 7.05 -10.20
N ALA A 100 -6.01 6.25 -9.74
CA ALA A 100 -7.12 5.81 -10.57
C ALA A 100 -8.03 6.96 -11.03
N LEU A 101 -8.26 7.98 -10.20
CA LEU A 101 -8.99 9.18 -10.62
C LEU A 101 -8.30 9.88 -11.80
N ILE A 102 -6.97 9.98 -11.76
CA ILE A 102 -6.17 10.58 -12.83
C ILE A 102 -6.21 9.71 -14.09
N ASP A 103 -6.07 8.39 -13.90
CA ASP A 103 -5.83 7.43 -14.98
C ASP A 103 -7.10 6.94 -15.68
N ILE A 104 -8.29 7.25 -15.15
CA ILE A 104 -9.55 6.76 -15.72
C ILE A 104 -9.78 7.28 -17.14
N THR A 105 -9.30 8.49 -17.45
CA THR A 105 -9.40 9.10 -18.79
C THR A 105 -8.46 8.42 -19.80
N SER A 106 -7.37 7.83 -19.32
CA SER A 106 -6.39 7.04 -20.10
C SER A 106 -6.66 5.54 -20.03
N SER A 107 -7.89 5.12 -19.70
CA SER A 107 -8.26 3.70 -19.57
C SER A 107 -7.35 2.90 -18.62
N CYS A 108 -6.85 3.55 -17.57
CA CYS A 108 -6.01 2.94 -16.53
C CYS A 108 -4.64 2.46 -17.02
N SER A 109 -4.12 3.08 -18.10
CA SER A 109 -2.87 2.69 -18.74
C SER A 109 -1.61 3.21 -18.05
N GLN A 110 -1.69 4.31 -17.29
CA GLN A 110 -0.51 5.00 -16.76
C GLN A 110 0.00 4.39 -15.45
N TYR A 111 -0.90 3.98 -14.56
CA TYR A 111 -0.53 3.51 -13.22
C TYR A 111 -0.75 2.02 -13.04
N PHE A 112 -1.79 1.46 -13.66
CA PHE A 112 -2.19 0.07 -13.42
C PHE A 112 -1.67 -0.90 -14.48
N SER A 113 -1.39 -0.42 -15.70
CA SER A 113 -1.03 -1.30 -16.81
C SER A 113 0.36 -1.93 -16.66
N PRO A 114 0.48 -3.27 -16.80
CA PRO A 114 1.77 -3.94 -16.86
C PRO A 114 2.52 -3.62 -18.16
N GLU A 115 1.83 -3.26 -19.25
CA GLU A 115 2.47 -2.97 -20.54
C GLU A 115 3.33 -1.70 -20.49
N ILE A 116 2.89 -0.71 -19.73
CA ILE A 116 3.58 0.57 -19.54
C ILE A 116 4.45 0.55 -18.27
N GLY A 117 4.37 -0.52 -17.46
CA GLY A 117 5.12 -0.64 -16.21
C GLY A 117 4.68 0.36 -15.14
N GLY A 118 3.40 0.75 -15.14
CA GLY A 118 2.86 1.71 -14.18
C GLY A 118 3.00 1.22 -12.73
N PRO A 119 3.25 2.07 -11.72
CA PRO A 119 3.75 1.63 -10.42
C PRO A 119 2.82 0.72 -9.60
N LEU A 120 1.56 0.56 -10.01
CA LEU A 120 0.58 -0.34 -9.39
C LEU A 120 0.41 -1.68 -10.14
N PHE A 121 1.10 -1.87 -11.28
CA PHE A 121 0.90 -3.03 -12.16
C PHE A 121 1.11 -4.36 -11.44
N PHE A 122 2.11 -4.45 -10.57
CA PHE A 122 2.47 -5.70 -9.92
C PHE A 122 1.34 -6.21 -9.01
N LEU A 123 0.52 -5.32 -8.45
CA LEU A 123 -0.69 -5.72 -7.72
C LEU A 123 -1.70 -6.36 -8.69
N MET A 124 -1.81 -5.86 -9.93
CA MET A 124 -2.69 -6.37 -10.97
C MET A 124 -2.25 -7.73 -11.52
N GLU A 125 -0.94 -7.99 -11.50
CA GLU A 125 -0.30 -9.27 -11.81
C GLU A 125 -0.49 -10.33 -10.69
N MET A 126 -0.79 -9.91 -9.46
CA MET A 126 -1.03 -10.86 -8.37
C MET A 126 -2.36 -11.59 -8.52
N LYS A 127 -2.33 -12.90 -8.21
CA LYS A 127 -3.56 -13.68 -7.99
C LYS A 127 -4.42 -13.03 -6.92
N LYS A 128 -5.74 -13.00 -7.12
CA LYS A 128 -6.72 -12.47 -6.14
C LYS A 128 -6.69 -13.16 -4.77
N THR A 129 -6.11 -14.36 -4.69
CA THR A 129 -5.92 -15.11 -3.43
C THR A 129 -4.61 -14.79 -2.71
N ALA A 130 -3.71 -14.01 -3.32
CA ALA A 130 -2.46 -13.62 -2.69
C ALA A 130 -2.75 -12.73 -1.46
N PRO A 131 -2.18 -13.02 -0.27
CA PRO A 131 -2.43 -12.25 0.95
C PRO A 131 -2.35 -10.74 0.80
N LEU A 132 -1.33 -10.21 0.12
CA LEU A 132 -1.19 -8.78 -0.09
C LEU A 132 -2.30 -8.23 -0.99
N ARG A 133 -2.65 -8.97 -2.05
CA ARG A 133 -3.72 -8.58 -2.98
C ARG A 133 -5.07 -8.53 -2.29
N VAL A 134 -5.36 -9.51 -1.42
CA VAL A 134 -6.58 -9.53 -0.60
C VAL A 134 -6.65 -8.31 0.32
N GLN A 135 -5.55 -7.95 1.01
CA GLN A 135 -5.51 -6.75 1.84
C GLN A 135 -5.76 -5.48 1.01
N TYR A 136 -5.15 -5.40 -0.16
CA TYR A 136 -5.29 -4.28 -1.07
C TYR A 136 -6.73 -4.11 -1.57
N ASP A 137 -7.34 -5.16 -2.11
CA ASP A 137 -8.72 -5.10 -2.61
C ASP A 137 -9.72 -4.74 -1.49
N ALA A 138 -9.51 -5.26 -0.28
CA ALA A 138 -10.30 -4.90 0.89
C ALA A 138 -10.13 -3.42 1.28
N ALA A 139 -8.91 -2.90 1.25
CA ALA A 139 -8.62 -1.50 1.58
C ALA A 139 -9.18 -0.53 0.52
N ILE A 140 -9.11 -0.88 -0.77
CA ILE A 140 -9.76 -0.11 -1.85
C ILE A 140 -11.28 -0.08 -1.65
N SER A 141 -11.88 -1.22 -1.32
CA SER A 141 -13.32 -1.31 -1.07
C SER A 141 -13.77 -0.48 0.13
N ALA A 142 -12.87 -0.30 1.11
CA ALA A 142 -13.10 0.48 2.32
C ALA A 142 -12.75 1.98 2.19
N LEU A 143 -12.34 2.45 1.00
CA LEU A 143 -11.99 3.86 0.80
C LEU A 143 -13.18 4.79 1.14
N PRO A 144 -12.92 5.87 1.92
CA PRO A 144 -13.96 6.79 2.34
C PRO A 144 -14.45 7.68 1.19
N ASP A 145 -13.54 8.07 0.28
CA ASP A 145 -13.88 8.85 -0.90
C ASP A 145 -14.56 7.94 -1.96
N PRO A 146 -15.84 8.18 -2.29
CA PRO A 146 -16.57 7.31 -3.20
C PRO A 146 -16.07 7.40 -4.66
N HIS A 147 -15.49 8.52 -5.07
CA HIS A 147 -14.98 8.72 -6.43
C HIS A 147 -13.64 7.99 -6.60
N GLN A 148 -12.72 8.14 -5.65
CA GLN A 148 -11.47 7.38 -5.63
C GLN A 148 -11.73 5.88 -5.60
N LYS A 149 -12.66 5.43 -4.75
CA LYS A 149 -13.08 4.03 -4.69
C LYS A 149 -13.61 3.53 -6.02
N ALA A 150 -14.55 4.26 -6.63
CA ALA A 150 -15.17 3.86 -7.90
C ALA A 150 -14.13 3.76 -9.02
N ALA A 151 -13.25 4.76 -9.13
CA ALA A 151 -12.19 4.77 -10.14
C ALA A 151 -11.20 3.62 -9.94
N ALA A 152 -10.74 3.38 -8.70
CA ALA A 152 -9.83 2.28 -8.41
C ALA A 152 -10.44 0.92 -8.72
N LEU A 153 -11.69 0.67 -8.30
CA LEU A 153 -12.39 -0.57 -8.61
C LEU A 153 -12.57 -0.77 -10.12
N GLN A 154 -12.81 0.31 -10.87
CA GLN A 154 -12.87 0.27 -12.33
C GLN A 154 -11.52 -0.09 -12.94
N CYS A 155 -10.44 0.59 -12.56
CA CYS A 155 -9.10 0.29 -13.07
C CYS A 155 -8.64 -1.13 -12.73
N ILE A 156 -8.89 -1.57 -11.50
CA ILE A 156 -8.65 -2.94 -11.07
C ILE A 156 -9.41 -3.93 -11.96
N LYS A 157 -10.71 -3.68 -12.22
CA LYS A 157 -11.52 -4.56 -13.06
C LYS A 157 -11.03 -4.62 -14.50
N LEU A 158 -10.52 -3.50 -15.03
CA LEU A 158 -10.05 -3.40 -16.41
C LEU A 158 -8.71 -4.11 -16.61
N VAL A 159 -7.79 -3.99 -15.64
CA VAL A 159 -6.38 -4.39 -15.82
C VAL A 159 -6.01 -5.69 -15.11
N ALA A 160 -6.64 -6.02 -13.98
CA ALA A 160 -6.25 -7.19 -13.22
C ALA A 160 -6.37 -8.48 -14.04
N GLN A 161 -5.38 -9.35 -13.91
CA GLN A 161 -5.43 -10.67 -14.53
C GLN A 161 -6.68 -11.42 -14.07
N LYS A 162 -7.29 -12.14 -15.02
CA LYS A 162 -8.52 -12.89 -14.79
C LYS A 162 -8.29 -14.15 -13.96
#